data_AF-B4LSI7-F1
#
_entry.id   AF-B4LSI7-F1
#
_cell.length_a   1.000
_cell.length_b   1.000
_cell.length_c   1.000
_cell.angle_alpha   90.00
_cell.angle_beta   90.00
_cell.angle_gamma   90.00
#
_symmetry.space_group_name_H-M   'P 1'
#
loop_
_entity.id
_entity.type
_entity.pdbx_description
1 polymer ?
#
loop_
_entity_poly.entity_id
_entity_poly.type
_entity_poly.pdbx_seq_one_letter_code
_entity_poly.pdbx_strand_id
1 'polypeptide(L)'
;MRSRRVCLLIATFIAIGQFGCQALSCTTTGSATPTICGEGVTECFAKSDASGTVTRGCVTDATCPSANCLTCSTDNCNAYLVCKQCDGTQPQCATSQTAMVTSLQLCSTSAQQCLNQLADNGTLTRGCGECAAGVGNCSPCNTDNCNVGIYPADRRLCYQCDGANCQTLDNATVLMPCGIYQAEAQKCYMIGSSATAMQRGCQNDAAAGNKCAGATPDASCVFCDTENGCNNRPYESVLGSCIKCSDNSTCADSQAADKAVACPASVYTETEVSCYTKTGDDGTVSRGCTNELTEACNTTTNCESCSGTGCNIQAAGFGCLICRSDNYAPCRSAEVGVELCPVASQTGEDAKKCFNGEWNGVVVRGCLADATPLMKFQCTSADDSRCETCNIKGCNIKTYNGAATLQHMGLGLFGLIFVVSKYL
;
A
#
# COMPACT_ATOMS: atom_id res chain seq x y z
N MET A 1 52.55 -54.60 -23.64
CA MET A 1 53.12 -55.00 -24.94
C MET A 1 52.64 -56.41 -25.29
N ARG A 2 51.71 -56.56 -26.24
CA ARG A 2 51.61 -57.80 -27.02
C ARG A 2 50.84 -57.49 -28.30
N SER A 3 51.55 -57.67 -29.40
CA SER A 3 51.20 -57.27 -30.75
C SER A 3 51.02 -58.52 -31.60
N ARG A 4 49.98 -58.48 -32.44
CA ARG A 4 49.83 -59.10 -33.77
C ARG A 4 49.82 -60.62 -33.92
N ARG A 5 48.72 -61.12 -34.49
CA ARG A 5 48.65 -62.21 -35.50
C ARG A 5 47.53 -61.81 -36.49
N VAL A 6 47.85 -61.36 -37.71
CA VAL A 6 48.03 -62.11 -38.97
C VAL A 6 46.79 -62.92 -39.36
N CYS A 7 46.12 -62.47 -40.43
CA CYS A 7 45.13 -63.20 -41.21
C CYS A 7 45.80 -64.20 -42.17
N LEU A 8 45.23 -65.40 -42.34
CA LEU A 8 45.34 -66.22 -43.55
C LEU A 8 44.16 -67.22 -43.61
N LEU A 9 43.53 -67.27 -44.77
CA LEU A 9 42.24 -67.88 -45.15
C LEU A 9 42.23 -69.42 -45.13
N ILE A 10 41.12 -70.03 -44.69
CA ILE A 10 40.51 -71.20 -45.34
C ILE A 10 38.98 -71.04 -45.30
N ALA A 11 38.37 -71.05 -46.48
CA ALA A 11 36.95 -70.89 -46.72
C ALA A 11 36.14 -72.06 -46.14
N THR A 12 35.15 -71.74 -45.31
CA THR A 12 33.95 -72.56 -45.12
C THR A 12 32.75 -71.64 -45.18
N PHE A 13 31.90 -71.88 -46.18
CA PHE A 13 30.63 -71.21 -46.39
C PHE A 13 29.74 -71.40 -45.14
N ILE A 14 29.67 -70.37 -44.31
CA ILE A 14 28.52 -70.12 -43.44
C ILE A 14 28.02 -68.74 -43.84
N ALA A 15 26.80 -68.71 -44.35
CA ALA A 15 26.05 -67.51 -44.61
C ALA A 15 25.90 -66.71 -43.30
N ILE A 16 26.79 -65.74 -43.08
CA ILE A 16 26.56 -64.60 -42.20
C ILE A 16 26.82 -63.35 -43.06
N GLY A 17 25.99 -63.22 -44.10
CA GLY A 17 25.88 -61.96 -44.82
C GLY A 17 25.06 -61.00 -43.96
N GLN A 18 25.71 -59.93 -43.51
CA GLN A 18 25.08 -58.65 -43.21
C GLN A 18 23.93 -58.67 -42.17
N PHE A 19 24.26 -58.89 -40.89
CA PHE A 19 23.62 -58.05 -39.88
C PHE A 19 24.38 -56.72 -39.84
N GLY A 20 24.30 -55.96 -40.94
CA GLY A 20 24.63 -54.54 -40.87
C GLY A 20 23.63 -53.94 -39.90
N CYS A 21 24.11 -53.28 -38.84
CA CYS A 21 23.25 -52.46 -38.01
C CYS A 21 22.40 -51.61 -38.95
N GLN A 22 21.08 -51.72 -38.86
CA GLN A 22 20.19 -50.88 -39.65
C GLN A 22 20.58 -49.43 -39.37
N ALA A 23 20.87 -48.68 -40.43
CA ALA A 23 21.25 -47.28 -40.29
C ALA A 23 20.02 -46.51 -39.79
N LEU A 24 20.16 -45.85 -38.63
CA LEU A 24 19.12 -45.05 -38.02
C LEU A 24 18.58 -44.01 -39.01
N SER A 25 17.27 -43.86 -39.11
CA SER A 25 16.64 -42.82 -39.91
C SER A 25 16.07 -41.71 -39.04
N CYS A 26 16.36 -40.45 -39.37
CA CYS A 26 15.91 -39.28 -38.60
C CYS A 26 15.14 -38.30 -39.47
N THR A 27 14.14 -37.67 -38.87
CA THR A 27 13.46 -36.51 -39.48
C THR A 27 14.46 -35.35 -39.59
N THR A 28 14.46 -34.67 -40.74
CA THR A 28 15.39 -33.57 -41.03
C THR A 28 14.61 -32.34 -41.46
N THR A 29 14.90 -31.18 -40.84
CA THR A 29 14.23 -29.92 -41.20
C THR A 29 14.48 -29.56 -42.66
N GLY A 30 13.42 -29.22 -43.39
CA GLY A 30 13.49 -28.90 -44.83
C GLY A 30 13.49 -30.12 -45.75
N SER A 31 13.37 -31.34 -45.22
CA SER A 31 13.19 -32.57 -46.00
C SER A 31 11.79 -33.15 -45.76
N ALA A 32 11.12 -33.56 -46.84
CA ALA A 32 9.82 -34.24 -46.77
C ALA A 32 9.94 -35.72 -46.39
N THR A 33 11.14 -36.29 -46.53
CA THR A 33 11.43 -37.69 -46.21
C THR A 33 12.50 -37.79 -45.12
N PRO A 34 12.43 -38.80 -44.24
CA PRO A 34 13.50 -39.11 -43.31
C PRO A 34 14.86 -39.28 -43.99
N THR A 35 15.92 -38.80 -43.34
CA THR A 35 17.30 -38.96 -43.80
C THR A 35 17.90 -40.19 -43.11
N ILE A 36 18.60 -41.03 -43.87
CA ILE A 36 19.40 -42.12 -43.29
C ILE A 36 20.67 -41.52 -42.71
N CYS A 37 20.93 -41.77 -41.44
CA CYS A 37 22.12 -41.24 -40.76
C CYS A 37 23.40 -41.95 -41.22
N GLY A 38 24.52 -41.23 -41.11
CA GLY A 38 25.84 -41.77 -41.41
C GLY A 38 26.20 -42.94 -40.51
N GLU A 39 27.16 -43.75 -40.96
CA GLU A 39 27.66 -44.90 -40.19
C GLU A 39 28.17 -44.46 -38.80
N GLY A 40 27.75 -45.18 -37.76
CA GLY A 40 28.11 -44.88 -36.37
C GLY A 40 27.21 -43.85 -35.67
N VAL A 41 26.25 -43.23 -36.36
CA VAL A 41 25.26 -42.34 -35.73
C VAL A 41 24.12 -43.17 -35.13
N THR A 42 23.92 -43.04 -33.82
CA THR A 42 22.93 -43.82 -33.04
C THR A 42 21.79 -42.97 -32.47
N GLU A 43 21.77 -41.67 -32.73
CA GLU A 43 20.76 -40.76 -32.19
C GLU A 43 20.27 -39.74 -33.24
N CYS A 44 18.99 -39.43 -33.16
CA CYS A 44 18.37 -38.26 -33.78
C CYS A 44 18.33 -37.10 -32.78
N PHE A 45 18.27 -35.86 -33.28
CA PHE A 45 18.04 -34.68 -32.46
C PHE A 45 16.81 -33.87 -32.88
N ALA A 46 16.25 -33.15 -31.91
CA ALA A 46 15.35 -32.02 -32.11
C ALA A 46 15.85 -30.85 -31.23
N LYS A 47 16.17 -29.72 -31.84
CA LYS A 47 16.82 -28.57 -31.20
C LYS A 47 16.01 -27.31 -31.41
N SER A 48 15.67 -26.62 -30.33
CA SER A 48 15.01 -25.31 -30.39
C SER A 48 16.05 -24.19 -30.35
N ASP A 49 15.89 -23.19 -31.20
CA ASP A 49 16.59 -21.92 -31.06
C ASP A 49 15.85 -20.95 -30.10
N ALA A 50 16.41 -19.75 -29.93
CA ALA A 50 15.84 -18.71 -29.07
C ALA A 50 14.51 -18.14 -29.56
N SER A 51 14.19 -18.31 -30.86
CA SER A 51 12.91 -17.92 -31.45
C SER A 51 11.81 -18.99 -31.26
N GLY A 52 12.19 -20.19 -30.79
CA GLY A 52 11.29 -21.33 -30.70
C GLY A 52 11.25 -22.19 -31.97
N THR A 53 12.09 -21.91 -32.96
CA THR A 53 12.16 -22.70 -34.19
C THR A 53 12.88 -24.00 -33.91
N VAL A 54 12.27 -25.13 -34.32
CA VAL A 54 12.83 -26.47 -34.11
C VAL A 54 13.56 -26.96 -35.35
N THR A 55 14.82 -27.33 -35.15
CA THR A 55 15.69 -27.98 -36.13
C THR A 55 15.86 -29.45 -35.76
N ARG A 56 15.82 -30.34 -36.75
CA ARG A 56 15.82 -31.80 -36.56
C ARG A 56 16.86 -32.43 -37.47
N GLY A 57 17.48 -33.53 -37.04
CA GLY A 57 18.41 -34.29 -37.86
C GLY A 57 19.10 -35.43 -37.11
N CYS A 58 20.17 -35.95 -37.72
CA CYS A 58 21.06 -36.95 -37.13
C CYS A 58 22.08 -36.27 -36.19
N VAL A 59 22.31 -36.83 -35.00
CA VAL A 59 23.32 -36.29 -34.07
C VAL A 59 24.71 -36.44 -34.66
N THR A 60 25.43 -35.33 -34.72
CA THR A 60 26.89 -35.30 -34.94
C THR A 60 27.52 -34.50 -33.80
N ASP A 61 28.73 -34.85 -33.35
CA ASP A 61 29.36 -34.35 -32.11
C ASP A 61 29.29 -32.82 -31.90
N ALA A 62 29.20 -32.02 -32.97
CA ALA A 62 29.17 -30.55 -32.91
C ALA A 62 27.77 -29.91 -32.80
N THR A 63 26.66 -30.67 -32.84
CA THR A 63 25.33 -30.11 -33.18
C THR A 63 24.33 -29.97 -32.03
N CYS A 64 24.52 -30.70 -30.92
CA CYS A 64 23.51 -30.86 -29.87
C CYS A 64 24.02 -30.50 -28.45
N PRO A 65 24.33 -29.21 -28.16
CA PRO A 65 24.66 -28.77 -26.81
C PRO A 65 23.44 -28.87 -25.88
N SER A 66 23.69 -29.10 -24.58
CA SER A 66 22.64 -29.37 -23.59
C SER A 66 21.77 -28.15 -23.25
N ALA A 67 20.59 -28.49 -22.73
CA ALA A 67 19.40 -27.71 -22.38
C ALA A 67 18.41 -27.43 -23.52
N ASN A 68 18.85 -27.11 -24.75
CA ASN A 68 17.95 -26.80 -25.88
C ASN A 68 17.92 -27.82 -27.01
N CYS A 69 18.62 -28.94 -26.84
CA CYS A 69 18.68 -30.03 -27.80
C CYS A 69 18.29 -31.35 -27.13
N LEU A 70 17.32 -32.03 -27.72
CA LEU A 70 16.77 -33.30 -27.25
C LEU A 70 17.19 -34.41 -28.20
N THR A 71 17.61 -35.56 -27.68
CA THR A 71 18.01 -36.72 -28.48
C THR A 71 17.11 -37.91 -28.25
N CYS A 72 17.09 -38.84 -29.21
CA CYS A 72 16.36 -40.10 -29.14
C CYS A 72 16.97 -41.11 -30.12
N SER A 73 16.77 -42.42 -29.91
CA SER A 73 17.59 -43.46 -30.55
C SER A 73 16.81 -44.44 -31.44
N THR A 74 15.56 -44.15 -31.79
CA THR A 74 14.75 -45.00 -32.69
C THR A 74 14.39 -44.27 -33.99
N ASP A 75 14.05 -45.01 -35.04
CA ASP A 75 13.74 -44.41 -36.34
C ASP A 75 12.65 -43.35 -36.21
N ASN A 76 12.93 -42.14 -36.71
CA ASN A 76 12.04 -40.99 -36.73
C ASN A 76 11.48 -40.59 -35.37
N CYS A 77 12.15 -40.95 -34.27
CA CYS A 77 11.74 -40.57 -32.92
C CYS A 77 11.68 -39.06 -32.72
N ASN A 78 12.50 -38.32 -33.48
CA ASN A 78 12.52 -36.86 -33.50
C ASN A 78 11.49 -36.28 -34.48
N ALA A 79 10.43 -36.98 -34.87
CA ALA A 79 9.36 -36.45 -35.72
C ALA A 79 8.28 -35.71 -34.92
N TYR A 80 8.14 -36.02 -33.63
CA TYR A 80 7.04 -35.53 -32.79
C TYR A 80 7.30 -34.14 -32.21
N LEU A 81 6.25 -33.55 -31.65
CA LEU A 81 6.30 -32.19 -31.10
C LEU A 81 7.38 -32.04 -30.03
N VAL A 82 8.04 -30.89 -30.04
CA VAL A 82 8.88 -30.41 -28.95
C VAL A 82 8.06 -29.40 -28.16
N CYS A 83 7.79 -29.70 -26.90
CA CYS A 83 6.98 -28.84 -26.03
C CYS A 83 7.85 -28.17 -24.96
N LYS A 84 7.42 -27.00 -24.47
CA LYS A 84 7.96 -26.46 -23.22
C LYS A 84 7.54 -27.38 -22.08
N GLN A 85 8.46 -27.61 -21.15
CA GLN A 85 8.25 -28.46 -19.99
C GLN A 85 8.54 -27.69 -18.71
N CYS A 86 7.63 -27.78 -17.74
CA CYS A 86 7.85 -27.32 -16.38
C CYS A 86 6.77 -27.92 -15.48
N ASP A 87 6.99 -27.88 -14.17
CA ASP A 87 6.02 -28.28 -13.18
C ASP A 87 5.71 -27.16 -12.18
N GLY A 88 4.74 -27.43 -11.30
CA GLY A 88 4.29 -26.48 -10.29
C GLY A 88 5.31 -26.11 -9.22
N THR A 89 6.48 -26.76 -9.17
CA THR A 89 7.57 -26.38 -8.26
C THR A 89 8.39 -25.19 -8.78
N GLN A 90 8.18 -24.84 -10.05
CA GLN A 90 8.92 -23.83 -10.77
C GLN A 90 8.08 -22.54 -10.91
N PRO A 91 8.46 -21.43 -10.24
CA PRO A 91 7.71 -20.17 -10.29
C PRO A 91 7.51 -19.64 -11.72
N GLN A 92 8.48 -19.88 -12.61
CA GLN A 92 8.46 -19.51 -14.02
C GLN A 92 7.47 -20.30 -14.88
N CYS A 93 6.89 -21.40 -14.38
CA CYS A 93 6.00 -22.22 -15.19
C CYS A 93 4.75 -21.43 -15.64
N ALA A 94 4.34 -20.44 -14.83
CA ALA A 94 3.27 -19.50 -15.09
C ALA A 94 3.57 -18.48 -16.21
N THR A 95 4.85 -18.18 -16.51
CA THR A 95 5.24 -17.13 -17.48
C THR A 95 5.77 -17.63 -18.81
N SER A 96 6.22 -18.90 -18.90
CA SER A 96 6.99 -19.48 -20.01
C SER A 96 7.21 -18.53 -21.19
N GLN A 97 8.27 -17.74 -21.11
CA GLN A 97 8.67 -16.86 -22.21
C GLN A 97 9.20 -17.74 -23.35
N THR A 98 9.01 -17.30 -24.60
CA THR A 98 9.49 -18.00 -25.81
C THR A 98 10.99 -18.36 -25.70
N ALA A 99 11.78 -17.51 -25.03
CA ALA A 99 13.22 -17.63 -24.81
C ALA A 99 13.64 -18.58 -23.65
N MET A 100 12.71 -19.17 -22.89
CA MET A 100 13.06 -20.22 -21.92
C MET A 100 13.36 -21.52 -22.67
N VAL A 101 14.62 -21.69 -23.06
CA VAL A 101 15.09 -22.81 -23.90
C VAL A 101 15.53 -24.02 -23.09
N THR A 102 15.50 -23.97 -21.74
CA THR A 102 16.20 -24.94 -20.88
C THR A 102 15.34 -26.08 -20.34
N SER A 103 14.06 -26.13 -20.67
CA SER A 103 13.16 -27.19 -20.20
C SER A 103 12.21 -27.54 -21.34
N LEU A 104 12.68 -28.42 -22.23
CA LEU A 104 11.97 -28.92 -23.39
C LEU A 104 11.69 -30.41 -23.22
N GLN A 105 10.59 -30.87 -23.80
CA GLN A 105 10.23 -32.27 -23.86
C GLN A 105 9.94 -32.66 -25.31
N LEU A 106 10.48 -33.80 -25.76
CA LEU A 106 10.14 -34.41 -27.03
C LEU A 106 8.99 -35.39 -26.78
N CYS A 107 7.88 -35.20 -27.48
CA CYS A 107 6.73 -36.09 -27.35
C CYS A 107 7.06 -37.47 -27.92
N SER A 108 6.38 -38.50 -27.41
CA SER A 108 6.67 -39.90 -27.74
C SER A 108 5.76 -40.48 -28.82
N THR A 109 4.62 -39.83 -29.09
CA THR A 109 3.65 -40.28 -30.10
C THR A 109 3.08 -39.10 -30.89
N SER A 110 2.51 -39.39 -32.06
CA SER A 110 1.81 -38.40 -32.90
C SER A 110 0.46 -37.94 -32.34
N ALA A 111 -0.08 -38.65 -31.34
CA ALA A 111 -1.33 -38.29 -30.68
C ALA A 111 -1.15 -37.20 -29.62
N GLN A 112 0.06 -37.05 -29.08
CA GLN A 112 0.37 -36.06 -28.06
C GLN A 112 0.40 -34.64 -28.62
N GLN A 113 -0.04 -33.71 -27.78
CA GLN A 113 -0.06 -32.27 -28.00
C GLN A 113 0.80 -31.60 -26.94
N CYS A 114 1.21 -30.35 -27.19
CA CYS A 114 1.79 -29.53 -26.14
C CYS A 114 0.68 -28.96 -25.26
N LEU A 115 0.83 -29.09 -23.95
CA LEU A 115 -0.22 -28.74 -22.99
C LEU A 115 0.21 -27.63 -22.04
N ASN A 116 -0.75 -26.80 -21.66
CA ASN A 116 -0.79 -26.09 -20.39
C ASN A 116 -1.85 -26.77 -19.51
N GLN A 117 -1.44 -27.37 -18.40
CA GLN A 117 -2.33 -28.09 -17.49
C GLN A 117 -2.34 -27.41 -16.12
N LEU A 118 -3.48 -26.84 -15.77
CA LEU A 118 -3.75 -26.31 -14.44
C LEU A 118 -4.23 -27.45 -13.54
N ALA A 119 -3.63 -27.59 -12.36
CA ALA A 119 -4.09 -28.50 -11.32
C ALA A 119 -5.09 -27.80 -10.38
N ASP A 120 -5.87 -28.59 -9.63
CA ASP A 120 -6.89 -28.06 -8.70
C ASP A 120 -6.31 -27.18 -7.59
N ASN A 121 -5.03 -27.38 -7.26
CA ASN A 121 -4.30 -26.54 -6.30
C ASN A 121 -3.77 -25.22 -6.91
N GLY A 122 -4.11 -24.90 -8.17
CA GLY A 122 -3.71 -23.68 -8.86
C GLY A 122 -2.31 -23.73 -9.51
N THR A 123 -1.56 -24.81 -9.34
CA THR A 123 -0.25 -24.96 -9.99
C THR A 123 -0.39 -25.26 -11.48
N LEU A 124 0.57 -24.78 -12.28
CA LEU A 124 0.64 -25.03 -13.72
C LEU A 124 1.74 -26.05 -14.04
N THR A 125 1.43 -27.00 -14.91
CA THR A 125 2.42 -27.87 -15.55
C THR A 125 2.36 -27.71 -17.07
N ARG A 126 3.50 -27.91 -17.72
CA ARG A 126 3.64 -27.87 -19.18
C ARG A 126 4.39 -29.11 -19.64
N GLY A 127 4.04 -29.61 -20.80
CA GLY A 127 4.72 -30.75 -21.41
C GLY A 127 3.90 -31.39 -22.52
N CYS A 128 4.26 -32.62 -22.86
CA CYS A 128 3.53 -33.46 -23.80
C CYS A 128 2.38 -34.20 -23.10
N GLY A 129 1.22 -34.26 -23.75
CA GLY A 129 0.11 -35.07 -23.27
C GLY A 129 -1.12 -34.97 -24.15
N GLU A 130 -2.24 -35.46 -23.64
CA GLU A 130 -3.55 -35.34 -24.27
C GLU A 130 -4.48 -34.64 -23.28
N CYS A 131 -5.21 -33.60 -23.71
CA CYS A 131 -6.25 -33.02 -22.88
C CYS A 131 -7.49 -33.91 -22.91
N ALA A 132 -8.00 -34.29 -21.73
CA ALA A 132 -9.34 -34.88 -21.65
C ALA A 132 -10.38 -33.84 -22.12
N ALA A 133 -11.23 -34.21 -23.08
CA ALA A 133 -12.27 -33.33 -23.60
C ALA A 133 -13.21 -32.87 -22.47
N GLY A 134 -13.48 -31.55 -22.41
CA GLY A 134 -14.43 -30.96 -21.46
C GLY A 134 -13.85 -30.51 -20.12
N VAL A 135 -12.53 -30.57 -19.92
CA VAL A 135 -11.87 -30.06 -18.70
C VAL A 135 -11.28 -28.67 -18.97
N GLY A 136 -11.89 -27.61 -18.41
CA GLY A 136 -11.45 -26.22 -18.58
C GLY A 136 -10.05 -25.88 -18.03
N ASN A 137 -9.40 -26.84 -17.38
CA ASN A 137 -8.07 -26.69 -16.79
C ASN A 137 -6.93 -27.13 -17.74
N CYS A 138 -7.21 -27.58 -18.96
CA CYS A 138 -6.20 -28.01 -19.93
C CYS A 138 -6.31 -27.24 -21.26
N SER A 139 -5.18 -26.70 -21.74
CA SER A 139 -5.10 -26.00 -23.03
C SER A 139 -4.07 -26.66 -23.94
N PRO A 140 -4.50 -27.42 -24.97
CA PRO A 140 -3.60 -28.07 -25.91
C PRO A 140 -3.23 -27.15 -27.08
N CYS A 141 -2.09 -27.40 -27.71
CA CYS A 141 -1.70 -26.79 -28.98
C CYS A 141 -0.79 -27.74 -29.79
N ASN A 142 -0.76 -27.55 -31.11
CA ASN A 142 -0.31 -28.57 -32.08
C ASN A 142 0.95 -28.21 -32.87
N THR A 143 1.74 -27.24 -32.40
CA THR A 143 3.01 -26.87 -33.04
C THR A 143 4.14 -26.88 -32.04
N ASP A 144 5.37 -27.02 -32.51
CA ASP A 144 6.53 -26.98 -31.63
C ASP A 144 6.55 -25.70 -30.78
N ASN A 145 6.90 -25.84 -29.50
CA ASN A 145 7.03 -24.76 -28.52
C ASN A 145 5.77 -23.88 -28.35
N CYS A 146 4.57 -24.35 -28.70
CA CYS A 146 3.37 -23.51 -28.68
C CYS A 146 2.78 -23.24 -27.28
N ASN A 147 3.09 -24.10 -26.31
CA ASN A 147 2.57 -23.99 -24.94
C ASN A 147 3.40 -22.96 -24.15
N VAL A 148 3.37 -21.70 -24.59
CA VAL A 148 4.08 -20.54 -24.00
C VAL A 148 3.09 -19.50 -23.45
N GLY A 149 3.61 -18.41 -22.87
CA GLY A 149 2.81 -17.28 -22.38
C GLY A 149 2.15 -17.53 -21.02
N ILE A 150 1.33 -16.58 -20.56
CA ILE A 150 0.64 -16.66 -19.26
C ILE A 150 -0.58 -17.56 -19.38
N TYR A 151 -0.73 -18.52 -18.46
CA TYR A 151 -1.90 -19.40 -18.40
C TYR A 151 -2.36 -19.68 -16.95
N PRO A 152 -3.66 -19.64 -16.64
CA PRO A 152 -4.74 -19.06 -17.45
C PRO A 152 -4.50 -17.59 -17.83
N ALA A 153 -5.18 -17.09 -18.87
CA ALA A 153 -4.92 -15.74 -19.41
C ALA A 153 -5.26 -14.61 -18.42
N ASP A 154 -6.15 -14.88 -17.47
CA ASP A 154 -6.60 -14.01 -16.38
C ASP A 154 -5.76 -14.14 -15.10
N ARG A 155 -4.68 -14.92 -15.12
CA ARG A 155 -3.78 -15.09 -13.95
C ARG A 155 -3.27 -13.72 -13.47
N ARG A 156 -3.45 -13.43 -12.17
CA ARG A 156 -3.02 -12.17 -11.54
C ARG A 156 -1.52 -11.95 -11.72
N LEU A 157 -1.16 -10.72 -12.08
CA LEU A 157 0.22 -10.23 -12.11
C LEU A 157 0.46 -9.31 -10.90
N CYS A 158 1.53 -9.57 -10.17
CA CYS A 158 1.97 -8.74 -9.03
C CYS A 158 3.44 -8.38 -9.18
N TYR A 159 3.85 -7.25 -8.60
CA TYR A 159 5.28 -7.02 -8.41
C TYR A 159 5.83 -8.06 -7.43
N GLN A 160 6.87 -8.78 -7.82
CA GLN A 160 7.51 -9.84 -7.04
C GLN A 160 9.00 -9.53 -6.84
N CYS A 161 9.39 -9.16 -5.63
CA CYS A 161 10.77 -8.77 -5.31
C CYS A 161 11.05 -8.92 -3.81
N ASP A 162 12.34 -8.85 -3.46
CA ASP A 162 12.84 -8.83 -2.08
C ASP A 162 14.03 -7.86 -1.95
N GLY A 163 14.13 -7.21 -0.80
CA GLY A 163 15.21 -6.31 -0.42
C GLY A 163 15.25 -5.01 -1.21
N ALA A 164 16.46 -4.54 -1.52
CA ALA A 164 16.69 -3.29 -2.23
C ALA A 164 16.09 -3.27 -3.65
N ASN A 165 15.89 -4.44 -4.25
CA ASN A 165 15.28 -4.57 -5.58
C ASN A 165 13.80 -4.17 -5.60
N CYS A 166 13.17 -4.00 -4.44
CA CYS A 166 11.78 -3.53 -4.32
C CYS A 166 11.62 -2.01 -4.24
N GLN A 167 12.72 -1.25 -4.21
CA GLN A 167 12.66 0.21 -4.10
C GLN A 167 12.18 0.86 -5.41
N THR A 168 12.69 0.38 -6.54
CA THR A 168 12.35 0.86 -7.88
C THR A 168 11.66 -0.25 -8.64
N LEU A 169 10.35 -0.12 -8.80
CA LEU A 169 9.56 -1.04 -9.60
C LEU A 169 9.68 -0.64 -11.06
N ASP A 170 10.67 -1.19 -11.77
CA ASP A 170 10.66 -1.12 -13.22
C ASP A 170 9.48 -1.98 -13.73
N ASN A 171 8.74 -1.46 -14.71
CA ASN A 171 7.49 -2.06 -15.19
C ASN A 171 7.65 -3.40 -15.93
N ALA A 172 8.86 -3.80 -16.34
CA ALA A 172 9.08 -4.97 -17.19
C ALA A 172 9.77 -6.13 -16.47
N THR A 173 10.61 -5.89 -15.47
CA THR A 173 11.45 -6.95 -14.87
C THR A 173 10.83 -7.59 -13.63
N VAL A 174 9.84 -6.93 -13.00
CA VAL A 174 9.37 -7.30 -11.65
C VAL A 174 7.88 -7.67 -11.59
N LEU A 175 7.10 -7.35 -12.63
CA LEU A 175 5.69 -7.71 -12.71
C LEU A 175 5.55 -9.16 -13.22
N MET A 176 5.27 -10.08 -12.31
CA MET A 176 5.28 -11.52 -12.55
C MET A 176 3.92 -12.14 -12.18
N PRO A 177 3.45 -13.16 -12.91
CA PRO A 177 2.24 -13.86 -12.57
C PRO A 177 2.42 -14.64 -11.27
N CYS A 178 1.37 -14.70 -10.47
CA CYS A 178 1.36 -15.50 -9.27
C CYS A 178 1.59 -16.97 -9.60
N GLY A 179 2.42 -17.66 -8.82
CA GLY A 179 2.75 -19.07 -9.03
C GLY A 179 1.53 -19.98 -8.87
N ILE A 180 0.68 -19.68 -7.90
CA ILE A 180 -0.59 -20.38 -7.65
C ILE A 180 -1.74 -19.57 -8.25
N TYR A 181 -2.46 -20.12 -9.22
CA TYR A 181 -3.65 -19.47 -9.77
C TYR A 181 -4.84 -19.57 -8.82
N GLN A 182 -5.54 -18.46 -8.63
CA GLN A 182 -6.87 -18.41 -8.01
C GLN A 182 -7.75 -17.49 -8.85
N ALA A 183 -8.85 -18.02 -9.38
CA ALA A 183 -9.77 -17.28 -10.23
C ALA A 183 -10.40 -16.07 -9.50
N GLU A 184 -10.63 -16.22 -8.20
CA GLU A 184 -11.25 -15.19 -7.35
C GLU A 184 -10.37 -14.90 -6.13
N ALA A 185 -10.49 -13.68 -5.60
CA ALA A 185 -9.83 -13.23 -4.37
C ALA A 185 -8.30 -13.32 -4.37
N GLN A 186 -7.65 -13.43 -5.53
CA GLN A 186 -6.20 -13.41 -5.62
C GLN A 186 -5.64 -12.01 -5.35
N LYS A 187 -4.82 -11.89 -4.30
CA LYS A 187 -4.26 -10.62 -3.84
C LYS A 187 -2.76 -10.53 -4.06
N CYS A 188 -2.30 -9.34 -4.39
CA CYS A 188 -0.91 -8.94 -4.25
C CYS A 188 -0.67 -8.43 -2.82
N TYR A 189 0.56 -8.55 -2.32
CA TYR A 189 0.96 -8.01 -1.04
C TYR A 189 2.19 -7.09 -1.13
N MET A 190 2.34 -6.25 -0.10
CA MET A 190 3.53 -5.49 0.24
C MET A 190 3.80 -5.66 1.74
N ILE A 191 5.05 -5.82 2.12
CA ILE A 191 5.52 -5.78 3.51
C ILE A 191 6.94 -5.23 3.53
N GLY A 192 7.29 -4.46 4.54
CA GLY A 192 8.67 -4.03 4.72
C GLY A 192 8.90 -3.25 6.00
N SER A 193 10.17 -3.13 6.37
CA SER A 193 10.65 -2.37 7.53
C SER A 193 11.51 -1.16 7.16
N SER A 194 11.90 -1.04 5.89
CA SER A 194 12.61 0.11 5.32
C SER A 194 12.52 0.08 3.80
N ALA A 195 12.93 1.18 3.14
CA ALA A 195 13.00 1.25 1.68
C ALA A 195 13.89 0.17 1.03
N THR A 196 14.86 -0.38 1.78
CA THR A 196 15.78 -1.42 1.30
C THR A 196 15.43 -2.82 1.83
N ALA A 197 14.39 -2.93 2.66
CA ALA A 197 13.90 -4.17 3.25
C ALA A 197 12.39 -4.29 3.01
N MET A 198 12.01 -4.25 1.74
CA MET A 198 10.65 -4.48 1.25
C MET A 198 10.57 -5.85 0.58
N GLN A 199 9.41 -6.49 0.72
CA GLN A 199 9.04 -7.70 0.01
C GLN A 199 7.67 -7.50 -0.62
N ARG A 200 7.53 -7.99 -1.84
CA ARG A 200 6.28 -7.93 -2.60
C ARG A 200 6.04 -9.28 -3.26
N GLY A 201 4.77 -9.66 -3.38
CA GLY A 201 4.42 -10.84 -4.16
C GLY A 201 2.94 -11.13 -4.15
N CYS A 202 2.60 -12.40 -4.40
CA CYS A 202 1.23 -12.88 -4.33
C CYS A 202 0.96 -13.53 -2.96
N GLN A 203 -0.20 -13.24 -2.38
CA GLN A 203 -0.54 -13.71 -1.03
C GLN A 203 -0.48 -15.24 -0.90
N ASN A 204 -0.94 -15.95 -1.93
CA ASN A 204 -1.10 -17.40 -1.93
C ASN A 204 0.15 -18.16 -2.39
N ASP A 205 1.21 -17.47 -2.79
CA ASP A 205 2.44 -18.11 -3.21
C ASP A 205 3.27 -18.55 -1.99
N ALA A 206 3.68 -19.81 -2.00
CA ALA A 206 4.46 -20.45 -0.93
C ALA A 206 5.97 -20.09 -0.97
N ALA A 207 6.31 -18.88 -1.41
CA ALA A 207 7.69 -18.42 -1.47
C ALA A 207 8.31 -18.42 -0.06
N ALA A 208 9.54 -18.91 0.06
CA ALA A 208 10.25 -18.94 1.34
C ALA A 208 10.31 -17.52 1.95
N GLY A 209 9.85 -17.37 3.19
CA GLY A 209 9.83 -16.08 3.88
C GLY A 209 8.65 -15.17 3.54
N ASN A 210 7.66 -15.61 2.77
CA ASN A 210 6.40 -14.86 2.59
C ASN A 210 5.62 -14.81 3.91
N LYS A 211 5.77 -13.72 4.66
CA LYS A 211 5.05 -13.47 5.93
C LYS A 211 3.57 -13.09 5.73
N CYS A 212 3.17 -12.85 4.49
CA CYS A 212 1.81 -12.47 4.12
C CYS A 212 0.97 -13.67 3.64
N ALA A 213 1.55 -14.87 3.61
CA ALA A 213 0.85 -16.11 3.30
C ALA A 213 0.16 -16.75 4.51
N GLY A 214 -0.76 -17.67 4.24
CA GLY A 214 -1.42 -18.51 5.25
C GLY A 214 -2.63 -17.87 5.93
N ALA A 215 -3.16 -18.56 6.94
CA ALA A 215 -4.37 -18.16 7.66
C ALA A 215 -4.14 -16.98 8.62
N THR A 216 -2.90 -16.74 9.02
CA THR A 216 -2.51 -15.68 9.97
C THR A 216 -1.33 -14.89 9.40
N PRO A 217 -1.57 -14.02 8.40
CA PRO A 217 -0.53 -13.16 7.84
C PRO A 217 -0.04 -12.14 8.87
N ASP A 218 1.19 -11.64 8.68
CA ASP A 218 1.73 -10.54 9.48
C ASP A 218 0.84 -9.29 9.36
N ALA A 219 0.62 -8.59 10.48
CA ALA A 219 -0.26 -7.42 10.53
C ALA A 219 0.25 -6.25 9.67
N SER A 220 1.53 -6.24 9.33
CA SER A 220 2.16 -5.22 8.47
C SER A 220 1.90 -5.46 6.98
N CYS A 221 1.29 -6.58 6.61
CA CYS A 221 0.98 -6.89 5.21
C CYS A 221 -0.13 -5.98 4.69
N VAL A 222 0.17 -5.25 3.62
CA VAL A 222 -0.83 -4.49 2.85
C VAL A 222 -1.19 -5.29 1.62
N PHE A 223 -2.48 -5.56 1.46
CA PHE A 223 -3.01 -6.32 0.32
C PHE A 223 -3.75 -5.43 -0.67
N CYS A 224 -3.77 -5.84 -1.94
CA CYS A 224 -4.59 -5.24 -2.97
C CYS A 224 -4.99 -6.28 -4.03
N ASP A 225 -6.12 -6.04 -4.68
CA ASP A 225 -6.70 -6.94 -5.70
C ASP A 225 -7.44 -6.16 -6.82
N THR A 226 -7.25 -4.84 -6.89
CA THR A 226 -7.97 -3.97 -7.84
C THR A 226 -7.51 -4.16 -9.28
N GLU A 227 -6.21 -4.38 -9.50
CA GLU A 227 -5.61 -4.49 -10.83
C GLU A 227 -4.26 -5.22 -10.78
N ASN A 228 -3.74 -5.56 -11.96
CA ASN A 228 -2.39 -6.12 -12.08
C ASN A 228 -1.35 -5.09 -11.64
N GLY A 229 -0.40 -5.52 -10.80
CA GLY A 229 0.63 -4.62 -10.27
C GLY A 229 0.11 -3.60 -9.26
N CYS A 230 -1.06 -3.81 -8.63
CA CYS A 230 -1.59 -2.88 -7.62
C CYS A 230 -0.65 -2.69 -6.41
N ASN A 231 0.27 -3.61 -6.17
CA ASN A 231 1.23 -3.57 -5.07
C ASN A 231 2.46 -2.70 -5.41
N ASN A 232 2.24 -1.51 -5.96
CA ASN A 232 3.27 -0.63 -6.53
C ASN A 232 3.72 0.53 -5.62
N ARG A 233 3.17 0.64 -4.42
CA ARG A 233 3.45 1.78 -3.54
C ARG A 233 4.90 1.75 -3.05
N PRO A 234 5.64 2.87 -3.08
CA PRO A 234 6.97 2.93 -2.46
C PRO A 234 6.87 2.72 -0.95
N TYR A 235 8.01 2.45 -0.30
CA TYR A 235 8.04 2.30 1.16
C TYR A 235 7.53 3.55 1.89
N GLU A 236 7.86 4.74 1.37
CA GLU A 236 7.43 6.04 1.89
C GLU A 236 6.88 6.90 0.75
N SER A 237 5.78 7.60 1.01
CA SER A 237 5.15 8.52 0.03
C SER A 237 4.52 9.72 0.72
N VAL A 238 4.50 10.86 0.03
CA VAL A 238 3.79 12.06 0.48
C VAL A 238 2.31 11.92 0.10
N LEU A 239 1.43 11.85 1.09
CA LEU A 239 -0.01 11.57 0.90
C LEU A 239 -0.90 12.82 0.96
N GLY A 240 -0.33 14.00 1.17
CA GLY A 240 -1.10 15.24 1.28
C GLY A 240 -0.24 16.48 1.46
N SER A 241 -0.90 17.63 1.43
CA SER A 241 -0.31 18.94 1.72
C SER A 241 -1.27 19.77 2.55
N CYS A 242 -0.77 20.43 3.60
CA CYS A 242 -1.57 21.14 4.60
C CYS A 242 -0.98 22.50 4.91
N ILE A 243 -1.79 23.41 5.47
CA ILE A 243 -1.25 24.60 6.12
C ILE A 243 -0.48 24.16 7.37
N LYS A 244 0.74 24.68 7.54
CA LYS A 244 1.58 24.41 8.69
C LYS A 244 1.96 25.72 9.39
N CYS A 245 1.59 25.86 10.65
CA CYS A 245 1.97 26.99 11.50
C CYS A 245 1.78 26.63 12.98
N SER A 246 2.44 27.36 13.87
CA SER A 246 2.30 27.19 15.32
C SER A 246 2.51 28.51 16.07
N ASP A 247 2.40 29.65 15.38
CA ASP A 247 2.59 30.96 15.99
C ASP A 247 1.31 31.51 16.61
N ASN A 248 1.47 32.28 17.68
CA ASN A 248 0.34 32.84 18.43
C ASN A 248 -0.26 34.09 17.77
N SER A 249 0.37 34.62 16.70
CA SER A 249 -0.02 35.90 16.11
C SER A 249 -0.88 35.79 14.87
N THR A 250 -0.75 34.74 14.06
CA THR A 250 -1.44 34.65 12.76
C THR A 250 -1.96 33.25 12.42
N CYS A 251 -1.49 32.19 13.09
CA CYS A 251 -1.94 30.83 12.81
C CYS A 251 -3.44 30.62 13.15
N ALA A 252 -3.97 31.41 14.09
CA ALA A 252 -5.37 31.43 14.45
C ALA A 252 -6.28 32.07 13.37
N ASP A 253 -5.73 32.88 12.48
CA ASP A 253 -6.48 33.57 11.44
C ASP A 253 -6.78 32.66 10.25
N SER A 254 -7.61 33.17 9.34
CA SER A 254 -7.83 32.50 8.05
C SER A 254 -6.55 32.43 7.24
N GLN A 255 -6.29 31.27 6.65
CA GLN A 255 -5.08 30.99 5.88
C GLN A 255 -5.38 30.95 4.39
N ALA A 256 -4.37 31.15 3.56
CA ALA A 256 -4.50 31.02 2.11
C ALA A 256 -4.12 29.59 1.68
N ALA A 257 -5.02 28.91 0.96
CA ALA A 257 -4.85 27.51 0.57
C ALA A 257 -3.60 27.24 -0.29
N ASP A 258 -3.14 28.25 -1.04
CA ASP A 258 -1.91 28.19 -1.86
C ASP A 258 -0.63 28.15 -1.01
N LYS A 259 -0.72 28.36 0.30
CA LYS A 259 0.39 28.20 1.26
C LYS A 259 0.53 26.78 1.81
N ALA A 260 -0.29 25.84 1.36
CA ALA A 260 -0.17 24.46 1.81
C ALA A 260 1.20 23.88 1.40
N VAL A 261 1.86 23.21 2.34
CA VAL A 261 3.15 22.54 2.11
C VAL A 261 2.98 21.04 2.27
N ALA A 262 3.86 20.28 1.61
CA ALA A 262 3.85 18.83 1.67
C ALA A 262 3.88 18.32 3.12
N CYS A 263 3.05 17.32 3.40
CA CYS A 263 3.14 16.55 4.64
C CYS A 263 4.43 15.73 4.67
N PRO A 264 4.92 15.33 5.85
CA PRO A 264 5.98 14.33 5.92
C PRO A 264 5.53 13.06 5.19
N ALA A 265 6.51 12.33 4.66
CA ALA A 265 6.21 11.05 4.02
C ALA A 265 5.62 10.08 5.04
N SER A 266 4.57 9.37 4.61
CA SER A 266 4.01 8.26 5.36
C SER A 266 4.52 6.95 4.80
N VAL A 267 4.69 5.97 5.68
CA VAL A 267 5.05 4.62 5.31
C VAL A 267 3.91 3.93 4.53
N TYR A 268 4.24 2.91 3.75
CA TYR A 268 3.33 2.22 2.82
C TYR A 268 2.03 1.66 3.42
N THR A 269 1.98 1.49 4.75
CA THR A 269 0.78 1.05 5.49
C THR A 269 -0.26 2.14 5.62
N GLU A 270 0.14 3.41 5.54
CA GLU A 270 -0.75 4.55 5.57
C GLU A 270 -1.29 4.84 4.17
N THR A 271 -2.58 5.20 4.10
CA THR A 271 -3.27 5.41 2.81
C THR A 271 -3.76 6.83 2.61
N GLU A 272 -3.79 7.62 3.68
CA GLU A 272 -4.19 9.01 3.66
C GLU A 272 -3.47 9.81 4.76
N VAL A 273 -3.34 11.11 4.53
CA VAL A 273 -2.94 12.07 5.55
C VAL A 273 -3.94 13.21 5.53
N SER A 274 -4.55 13.49 6.67
CA SER A 274 -5.47 14.62 6.85
C SER A 274 -4.71 15.84 7.37
N CYS A 275 -5.29 17.02 7.20
CA CYS A 275 -4.79 18.22 7.84
C CYS A 275 -5.46 18.41 9.20
N TYR A 276 -4.77 19.02 10.15
CA TYR A 276 -5.33 19.37 11.45
C TYR A 276 -5.25 20.87 11.75
N THR A 277 -6.13 21.31 12.66
CA THR A 277 -6.06 22.57 13.41
C THR A 277 -6.25 22.21 14.89
N LYS A 278 -5.23 22.44 15.71
CA LYS A 278 -5.22 22.15 17.15
C LYS A 278 -5.12 23.45 17.94
N THR A 279 -5.93 23.57 18.99
CA THR A 279 -5.88 24.72 19.91
C THR A 279 -5.31 24.24 21.25
N GLY A 280 -4.19 24.81 21.68
CA GLY A 280 -3.59 24.56 22.99
C GLY A 280 -4.40 25.18 24.13
N ASP A 281 -4.12 24.72 25.36
CA ASP A 281 -4.77 25.24 26.57
C ASP A 281 -4.44 26.72 26.83
N ASP A 282 -3.35 27.22 26.25
CA ASP A 282 -2.93 28.63 26.25
C ASP A 282 -3.53 29.44 25.09
N GLY A 283 -4.47 28.87 24.34
CA GLY A 283 -5.11 29.49 23.18
C GLY A 283 -4.26 29.50 21.92
N THR A 284 -3.03 28.98 21.95
CA THR A 284 -2.18 28.88 20.75
C THR A 284 -2.82 27.96 19.73
N VAL A 285 -2.75 28.35 18.45
CA VAL A 285 -3.26 27.53 17.35
C VAL A 285 -2.07 26.93 16.62
N SER A 286 -2.11 25.62 16.42
CA SER A 286 -1.20 24.92 15.54
C SER A 286 -1.94 24.21 14.42
N ARG A 287 -1.32 24.16 13.24
CA ARG A 287 -1.85 23.52 12.04
C ARG A 287 -0.77 22.62 11.46
N GLY A 288 -1.18 21.50 10.92
CA GLY A 288 -0.24 20.59 10.26
C GLY A 288 -0.91 19.37 9.66
N CYS A 289 -0.13 18.32 9.49
CA CYS A 289 -0.57 17.04 8.97
C CYS A 289 -0.78 16.05 10.12
N THR A 290 -1.81 15.20 10.05
CA THR A 290 -2.14 14.28 11.14
C THR A 290 -1.04 13.26 11.44
N ASN A 291 -0.20 12.93 10.45
CA ASN A 291 0.97 12.06 10.63
C ASN A 291 2.16 12.74 11.35
N GLU A 292 2.04 14.04 11.70
CA GLU A 292 2.98 14.75 12.57
C GLU A 292 2.57 14.69 14.05
N LEU A 293 1.36 14.23 14.35
CA LEU A 293 0.83 14.17 15.71
C LEU A 293 1.24 12.87 16.39
N THR A 294 1.65 12.95 17.65
CA THR A 294 1.87 11.78 18.53
C THR A 294 0.57 11.23 19.12
N GLU A 295 -0.47 12.05 19.18
CA GLU A 295 -1.78 11.72 19.72
C GLU A 295 -2.85 11.86 18.64
N ALA A 296 -3.95 11.11 18.76
CA ALA A 296 -5.06 11.23 17.84
C ALA A 296 -5.66 12.66 17.86
N CYS A 297 -5.90 13.22 16.67
CA CYS A 297 -6.60 14.49 16.52
C CYS A 297 -8.10 14.28 16.74
N ASN A 298 -8.64 14.79 17.85
CA ASN A 298 -10.06 14.73 18.16
C ASN A 298 -10.46 15.88 19.09
N THR A 299 -11.75 15.95 19.43
CA THR A 299 -12.32 17.00 20.28
C THR A 299 -11.72 17.02 21.68
N THR A 300 -11.33 15.87 22.24
CA THR A 300 -10.71 15.78 23.58
C THR A 300 -9.31 16.39 23.58
N THR A 301 -8.61 16.36 22.44
CA THR A 301 -7.30 16.98 22.26
C THR A 301 -7.40 18.39 21.65
N ASN A 302 -8.59 19.00 21.67
CA ASN A 302 -8.88 20.31 21.05
C ASN A 302 -8.39 20.39 19.59
N CYS A 303 -8.55 19.30 18.84
CA CYS A 303 -8.01 19.13 17.50
C CYS A 303 -9.13 18.79 16.50
N GLU A 304 -9.20 19.56 15.43
CA GLU A 304 -10.11 19.35 14.31
C GLU A 304 -9.31 18.91 13.08
N SER A 305 -9.78 17.87 12.39
CA SER A 305 -9.17 17.39 11.15
C SER A 305 -10.06 17.63 9.94
N CYS A 306 -9.44 17.73 8.77
CA CYS A 306 -10.13 17.81 7.49
C CYS A 306 -9.31 17.09 6.41
N SER A 307 -9.99 16.68 5.34
CA SER A 307 -9.37 15.99 4.20
C SER A 307 -9.26 16.92 2.99
N GLY A 308 -8.21 16.73 2.20
CA GLY A 308 -7.93 17.51 0.99
C GLY A 308 -6.81 18.54 1.18
N THR A 309 -6.23 18.98 0.05
CA THR A 309 -5.09 19.89 0.03
C THR A 309 -5.42 21.22 0.70
N GLY A 310 -4.66 21.58 1.74
CA GLY A 310 -4.80 22.86 2.43
C GLY A 310 -6.21 23.10 2.99
N CYS A 311 -6.95 22.06 3.35
CA CYS A 311 -8.33 22.21 3.82
C CYS A 311 -8.42 22.97 5.16
N ASN A 312 -7.35 22.98 5.95
CA ASN A 312 -7.26 23.61 7.27
C ASN A 312 -7.00 25.11 7.18
N ILE A 313 -7.79 25.83 6.36
CA ILE A 313 -7.64 27.27 6.12
C ILE A 313 -8.56 28.16 6.94
N GLN A 314 -9.62 27.60 7.53
CA GLN A 314 -10.59 28.40 8.28
C GLN A 314 -9.96 28.95 9.54
N ALA A 315 -10.28 30.20 9.90
CA ALA A 315 -9.84 30.79 11.15
C ALA A 315 -10.25 29.89 12.33
N ALA A 316 -9.32 29.68 13.27
CA ALA A 316 -9.60 28.86 14.44
C ALA A 316 -10.66 29.56 15.31
N GLY A 317 -11.74 28.85 15.61
CA GLY A 317 -12.86 29.36 16.39
C GLY A 317 -12.42 29.73 17.81
N PHE A 318 -12.46 31.02 18.13
CA PHE A 318 -12.33 31.50 19.51
C PHE A 318 -13.67 31.44 20.22
N GLY A 319 -13.69 30.95 21.45
CA GLY A 319 -14.90 30.79 22.24
C GLY A 319 -14.68 31.07 23.73
N CYS A 320 -15.75 31.42 24.42
CA CYS A 320 -15.75 31.76 25.83
C CYS A 320 -16.88 31.01 26.55
N LEU A 321 -16.86 30.99 27.88
CA LEU A 321 -18.09 30.71 28.62
C LEU A 321 -19.03 31.89 28.40
N ILE A 322 -20.25 31.64 27.92
CA ILE A 322 -21.25 32.67 27.66
C ILE A 322 -22.48 32.38 28.52
N CYS A 323 -22.71 33.19 29.55
CA CYS A 323 -23.85 32.98 30.44
C CYS A 323 -24.15 34.22 31.30
N ARG A 324 -25.35 34.24 31.90
CA ARG A 324 -25.73 35.17 32.96
C ARG A 324 -26.35 34.43 34.14
N SER A 325 -25.97 34.79 35.36
CA SER A 325 -26.41 34.07 36.57
C SER A 325 -27.87 34.31 36.98
N ASP A 326 -28.49 35.40 36.51
CA ASP A 326 -29.90 35.68 36.74
C ASP A 326 -30.82 34.77 35.91
N ASN A 327 -30.33 34.29 34.77
CA ASN A 327 -31.03 33.33 33.91
C ASN A 327 -30.58 31.89 34.15
N TYR A 328 -29.32 31.67 34.56
CA TYR A 328 -28.73 30.35 34.73
C TYR A 328 -27.78 30.31 35.93
N ALA A 329 -28.27 29.80 37.08
CA ALA A 329 -27.53 29.78 38.33
C ALA A 329 -26.10 29.18 38.25
N PRO A 330 -25.85 28.06 37.51
CA PRO A 330 -24.51 27.48 37.38
C PRO A 330 -23.47 28.40 36.72
N CYS A 331 -23.89 29.50 36.09
CA CYS A 331 -23.00 30.53 35.56
C CYS A 331 -22.05 31.10 36.64
N ARG A 332 -22.50 31.21 37.90
CA ARG A 332 -21.67 31.70 39.01
C ARG A 332 -20.45 30.81 39.27
N SER A 333 -20.61 29.51 39.08
CA SER A 333 -19.56 28.50 39.31
C SER A 333 -18.77 28.13 38.05
N ALA A 334 -19.02 28.80 36.92
CA ALA A 334 -18.43 28.49 35.62
C ALA A 334 -18.76 27.08 35.09
N GLU A 335 -19.87 26.49 35.54
CA GLU A 335 -20.37 25.19 35.09
C GLU A 335 -21.21 25.34 33.81
N VAL A 336 -20.60 25.93 32.78
CA VAL A 336 -21.20 26.15 31.46
C VAL A 336 -20.22 25.73 30.37
N GLY A 337 -20.74 25.30 29.22
CA GLY A 337 -19.91 24.95 28.06
C GLY A 337 -19.22 26.17 27.44
N VAL A 338 -18.15 25.94 26.69
CA VAL A 338 -17.53 26.96 25.84
C VAL A 338 -18.38 27.10 24.58
N GLU A 339 -18.79 28.33 24.27
CA GLU A 339 -19.49 28.69 23.04
C GLU A 339 -18.59 29.55 22.14
N LEU A 340 -18.71 29.41 20.82
CA LEU A 340 -17.96 30.21 19.87
C LEU A 340 -18.38 31.68 19.94
N CYS A 341 -17.39 32.56 19.98
CA CYS A 341 -17.63 33.98 19.89
C CYS A 341 -18.05 34.37 18.47
N PRO A 342 -19.03 35.29 18.31
CA PRO A 342 -19.40 35.90 17.05
C PRO A 342 -18.22 36.39 16.22
N VAL A 343 -18.39 36.47 14.89
CA VAL A 343 -17.34 36.89 13.95
C VAL A 343 -16.78 38.28 14.29
N ALA A 344 -17.61 39.17 14.84
CA ALA A 344 -17.18 40.50 15.31
C ALA A 344 -16.13 40.42 16.43
N SER A 345 -16.09 39.33 17.19
CA SER A 345 -15.10 39.07 18.25
C SER A 345 -13.75 38.56 17.74
N GLN A 346 -13.58 38.46 16.41
CA GLN A 346 -12.36 37.95 15.79
C GLN A 346 -11.41 39.07 15.34
N THR A 347 -11.85 40.33 15.29
CA THR A 347 -11.07 41.49 14.79
C THR A 347 -11.22 42.73 15.68
N GLY A 348 -10.17 43.54 15.82
CA GLY A 348 -10.17 44.76 16.63
C GLY A 348 -9.50 44.62 18.00
N GLU A 349 -9.50 45.69 18.80
CA GLU A 349 -8.77 45.77 20.08
C GLU A 349 -9.29 44.79 21.16
N ASP A 350 -10.58 44.45 21.08
CA ASP A 350 -11.25 43.51 21.99
C ASP A 350 -11.31 42.07 21.46
N ALA A 351 -10.72 41.82 20.28
CA ALA A 351 -10.76 40.52 19.65
C ALA A 351 -10.11 39.44 20.52
N LYS A 352 -10.63 38.22 20.44
CA LYS A 352 -10.05 37.05 21.11
C LYS A 352 -9.90 37.21 22.63
N LYS A 353 -10.77 38.00 23.26
CA LYS A 353 -10.83 38.16 24.73
C LYS A 353 -12.15 37.64 25.27
N CYS A 354 -12.08 36.81 26.30
CA CYS A 354 -13.21 36.49 27.16
C CYS A 354 -13.25 37.46 28.35
N PHE A 355 -14.42 37.68 28.89
CA PHE A 355 -14.61 38.41 30.14
C PHE A 355 -15.50 37.65 31.11
N ASN A 356 -15.33 37.92 32.39
CA ASN A 356 -16.28 37.57 33.45
C ASN A 356 -16.32 38.69 34.48
N GLY A 357 -17.52 39.02 34.98
CA GLY A 357 -17.68 40.09 35.96
C GLY A 357 -18.99 39.99 36.73
N GLU A 358 -19.11 40.72 37.85
CA GLU A 358 -20.35 40.81 38.64
C GLU A 358 -20.93 42.23 38.66
N TRP A 359 -22.17 42.34 38.18
CA TRP A 359 -22.94 43.58 38.14
C TRP A 359 -24.23 43.44 38.92
N ASN A 360 -24.35 44.20 40.02
CA ASN A 360 -25.55 44.22 40.86
C ASN A 360 -25.99 42.82 41.31
N GLY A 361 -25.03 41.94 41.63
CA GLY A 361 -25.32 40.56 42.01
C GLY A 361 -25.66 39.65 40.82
N VAL A 362 -25.34 40.03 39.59
CA VAL A 362 -25.45 39.18 38.40
C VAL A 362 -24.07 38.95 37.81
N VAL A 363 -23.64 37.70 37.76
CA VAL A 363 -22.41 37.29 37.08
C VAL A 363 -22.70 37.17 35.59
N VAL A 364 -21.89 37.83 34.78
CA VAL A 364 -21.96 37.76 33.31
C VAL A 364 -20.63 37.27 32.79
N ARG A 365 -20.67 36.32 31.86
CA ARG A 365 -19.54 35.78 31.13
C ARG A 365 -19.79 35.92 29.63
N GLY A 366 -18.77 36.25 28.87
CA GLY A 366 -18.91 36.28 27.42
C GLY A 366 -17.63 36.69 26.69
N CYS A 367 -17.78 36.99 25.41
CA CYS A 367 -16.73 37.52 24.55
C CYS A 367 -16.68 39.04 24.71
N LEU A 368 -15.49 39.60 24.97
CA LEU A 368 -15.34 41.02 25.31
C LEU A 368 -15.84 41.92 24.19
N ALA A 369 -15.59 41.55 22.92
CA ALA A 369 -15.99 42.38 21.78
C ALA A 369 -17.52 42.56 21.66
N ASP A 370 -18.33 41.61 22.18
CA ASP A 370 -19.79 41.70 22.23
C ASP A 370 -20.32 42.30 23.54
N ALA A 371 -19.43 42.60 24.49
CA ALA A 371 -19.84 43.25 25.73
C ALA A 371 -20.34 44.68 25.45
N THR A 372 -21.26 45.15 26.29
CA THR A 372 -21.75 46.54 26.18
C THR A 372 -20.59 47.53 26.37
N PRO A 373 -20.64 48.75 25.80
CA PRO A 373 -19.56 49.73 25.97
C PRO A 373 -19.20 50.01 27.43
N LEU A 374 -20.19 50.00 28.33
CA LEU A 374 -19.97 50.14 29.77
C LEU A 374 -19.21 48.95 30.36
N MET A 375 -19.61 47.72 30.02
CA MET A 375 -18.92 46.51 30.47
C MET A 375 -17.49 46.46 29.94
N LYS A 376 -17.27 46.82 28.67
CA LYS A 376 -15.92 46.91 28.08
C LYS A 376 -15.04 47.85 28.89
N PHE A 377 -15.50 49.09 29.08
CA PHE A 377 -14.78 50.10 29.85
C PHE A 377 -14.43 49.62 31.26
N GLN A 378 -15.36 48.96 31.94
CA GLN A 378 -15.15 48.43 33.29
C GLN A 378 -14.18 47.24 33.30
N CYS A 379 -14.25 46.35 32.32
CA CYS A 379 -13.34 45.20 32.21
C CYS A 379 -11.91 45.58 31.79
N THR A 380 -11.73 46.73 31.13
CA THR A 380 -10.41 47.22 30.70
C THR A 380 -9.81 48.28 31.61
N SER A 381 -10.57 48.79 32.58
CA SER A 381 -10.09 49.79 33.53
C SER A 381 -9.26 49.13 34.64
N ALA A 382 -8.04 49.62 34.87
CA ALA A 382 -7.17 49.10 35.94
C ALA A 382 -7.74 49.34 37.35
N ASP A 383 -8.68 50.27 37.51
CA ASP A 383 -9.27 50.66 38.79
C ASP A 383 -10.60 49.95 39.10
N ASP A 384 -11.13 49.14 38.18
CA ASP A 384 -12.40 48.43 38.36
C ASP A 384 -12.17 46.92 38.52
N SER A 385 -12.27 46.43 39.76
CA SER A 385 -12.06 45.02 40.11
C SER A 385 -13.27 44.12 39.88
N ARG A 386 -14.35 44.65 39.27
CA ARG A 386 -15.61 43.91 39.10
C ARG A 386 -15.58 42.94 37.94
N CYS A 387 -14.62 43.07 37.03
CA CYS A 387 -14.48 42.24 35.84
C CYS A 387 -13.02 41.86 35.58
N GLU A 388 -12.82 40.68 34.99
CA GLU A 388 -11.52 40.21 34.51
C GLU A 388 -11.63 39.78 33.05
N THR A 389 -10.61 40.10 32.27
CA THR A 389 -10.46 39.64 30.89
C THR A 389 -9.33 38.63 30.78
N CYS A 390 -9.47 37.71 29.85
CA CYS A 390 -8.41 36.75 29.50
C CYS A 390 -8.52 36.41 28.00
N ASN A 391 -7.44 35.94 27.39
CA ASN A 391 -7.29 35.81 25.94
C ASN A 391 -7.12 34.35 25.48
N ILE A 392 -7.63 33.42 26.27
CA ILE A 392 -7.55 31.97 26.04
C ILE A 392 -8.97 31.43 25.85
N LYS A 393 -9.15 30.42 24.98
CA LYS A 393 -10.48 29.82 24.75
C LYS A 393 -11.05 29.28 26.07
N GLY A 394 -12.24 29.76 26.45
CA GLY A 394 -12.94 29.31 27.68
C GLY A 394 -12.26 29.69 29.00
N CYS A 395 -11.35 30.66 29.01
CA CYS A 395 -10.55 31.00 30.21
C CYS A 395 -11.30 31.72 31.32
N ASN A 396 -12.48 32.25 31.04
CA ASN A 396 -13.24 33.09 31.93
C ASN A 396 -14.00 32.25 32.99
N ILE A 397 -13.25 31.54 33.85
CA ILE A 397 -13.73 30.49 34.77
C ILE A 397 -13.81 30.89 36.25
N LYS A 398 -13.46 32.14 36.60
CA LYS A 398 -13.47 32.61 38.01
C LYS A 398 -14.82 32.37 38.67
N THR A 399 -14.83 31.83 39.88
CA THR A 399 -16.05 31.58 40.65
C THR A 399 -16.47 32.79 41.49
N TYR A 400 -17.78 33.00 41.64
CA TYR A 400 -18.35 34.13 42.37
C TYR A 400 -19.24 33.65 43.53
N ASN A 401 -18.82 33.92 44.76
CA ASN A 401 -19.58 33.59 45.96
C ASN A 401 -20.63 34.69 46.22
N GLY A 402 -21.91 34.32 46.33
CA GLY A 402 -23.04 35.25 46.50
C GLY A 402 -23.11 36.03 47.83
N ALA A 403 -22.00 36.14 48.57
CA ALA A 403 -21.95 36.76 49.89
C ALA A 403 -21.60 38.27 49.88
N ALA A 404 -21.33 38.87 48.73
CA ALA A 404 -20.80 40.23 48.64
C ALA A 404 -21.86 41.36 48.51
N THR A 405 -23.15 41.08 48.65
CA THR A 405 -24.21 42.12 48.50
C THR A 405 -24.66 42.79 49.81
N LEU A 406 -23.93 42.61 50.92
CA LEU A 406 -24.33 43.13 52.24
C LEU A 406 -23.40 44.22 52.83
N GLN A 407 -22.63 44.95 52.01
CA GLN A 407 -21.74 46.01 52.52
C GLN A 407 -22.01 47.44 52.04
N HIS A 408 -23.09 47.72 51.29
CA HIS A 408 -23.40 49.09 50.83
C HIS A 408 -24.74 49.68 51.27
N MET A 409 -25.42 49.10 52.28
CA MET A 409 -26.59 49.74 52.92
C MET A 409 -26.39 50.10 54.40
N GLY A 410 -25.13 50.20 54.85
CA GLY A 410 -24.78 50.32 56.28
C GLY A 410 -24.10 51.63 56.70
N LEU A 411 -24.29 52.77 56.03
CA LEU A 411 -23.70 54.06 56.47
C LEU A 411 -24.64 55.27 56.39
N GLY A 412 -25.95 55.08 56.14
CA GLY A 412 -26.94 56.16 56.06
C GLY A 412 -27.81 56.38 57.30
N LEU A 413 -27.77 55.48 58.30
CA LEU A 413 -28.76 55.44 59.39
C LEU A 413 -28.19 55.59 60.82
N PHE A 414 -26.93 55.99 60.97
CA PHE A 414 -26.33 56.29 62.29
C PHE A 414 -25.86 57.76 62.44
N GLY A 415 -26.13 58.63 61.46
CA GLY A 415 -25.76 60.04 61.45
C GLY A 415 -26.88 61.02 61.80
N LEU A 416 -27.93 60.60 62.53
CA LEU A 416 -29.10 61.45 62.80
C LEU A 416 -29.67 61.32 64.23
N ILE A 417 -28.85 60.98 65.24
CA ILE A 417 -29.25 60.92 66.66
C ILE A 417 -28.40 61.81 67.59
N PHE A 418 -27.48 62.65 67.09
CA PHE A 418 -26.66 63.54 67.94
C PHE A 418 -26.81 65.05 67.70
N VAL A 419 -27.92 65.52 67.12
CA VAL A 419 -28.23 66.97 67.05
C VAL A 419 -29.65 67.26 67.54
N VAL A 420 -29.98 66.82 68.76
CA VAL A 420 -31.06 67.40 69.60
C VAL A 420 -30.64 67.30 71.07
N SER A 421 -29.58 68.02 71.46
CA SER A 421 -29.29 68.33 72.88
C SER A 421 -28.66 69.73 73.05
N LYS A 422 -29.15 70.66 72.24
CA LYS A 422 -29.06 72.11 72.48
C LYS A 422 -30.44 72.64 72.11
N TYR A 423 -31.06 73.39 73.02
CA TYR A 423 -32.48 73.77 73.07
C TYR A 423 -33.41 72.79 73.81
N LEU A 424 -33.09 72.52 75.08
CA LEU A 424 -33.92 72.88 76.24
C LEU A 424 -33.04 73.04 77.47
#